data_AF-A0A5Q4EET5-F1
#
_entry.id   AF-A0A5Q4EET5-F1
#
_cell.length_a   1.000
_cell.length_b   1.000
_cell.length_c   1.000
_cell.angle_alpha   90.00
_cell.angle_beta   90.00
_cell.angle_gamma   90.00
#
_symmetry.space_group_name_H-M   'P 1'
#
loop_
_entity.id
_entity.type
_entity.pdbx_description
1 polymer ?
#
loop_
_entity_poly.entity_id
_entity_poly.type
_entity_poly.pdbx_seq_one_letter_code
_entity_poly.pdbx_strand_id
1 'polypeptide(L)'
;MKPEVIELLKTLTQQNARALELLTLALEQVDDTPAPLPTWLPTEQAWEALSLPSAEALRRKVRKSVFDIGHHYRLANHNPNATQKRYEFHIERCAARLADPPRNWAKPRKPV
;
A
#
# COMPACT_ATOMS: atom_id res chain seq x y z
N MET A 1 -33.85 -47.37 -7.02
CA MET A 1 -33.70 -46.01 -7.60
C MET A 1 -33.94 -46.12 -9.11
N LYS A 2 -34.77 -45.26 -9.71
CA LYS A 2 -35.09 -45.37 -11.14
C LYS A 2 -33.86 -45.00 -11.99
N PRO A 3 -33.57 -45.71 -13.09
CA PRO A 3 -32.37 -45.48 -13.91
C PRO A 3 -32.29 -44.04 -14.44
N GLU A 4 -33.43 -43.43 -14.76
CA GLU A 4 -33.57 -42.04 -15.20
C GLU A 4 -33.05 -41.04 -14.14
N VAL A 5 -33.25 -41.33 -12.85
CA VAL A 5 -32.78 -40.49 -11.74
C VAL A 5 -31.25 -40.57 -11.62
N ILE A 6 -30.66 -41.73 -11.93
CA ILE A 6 -29.20 -41.92 -11.90
C ILE A 6 -28.55 -41.16 -13.06
N GLU A 7 -29.14 -41.16 -14.25
CA GLU A 7 -28.66 -40.35 -15.37
C GLU A 7 -28.78 -38.84 -15.12
N LEU A 8 -29.90 -38.40 -14.56
CA LEU A 8 -30.09 -37.00 -14.18
C LEU A 8 -29.04 -36.53 -13.16
N LEU A 9 -28.75 -37.36 -12.15
CA LEU A 9 -27.73 -37.06 -11.14
C LEU A 9 -26.32 -36.99 -11.76
N LYS A 10 -25.99 -37.90 -12.68
CA LYS A 10 -24.69 -37.88 -13.39
C LYS A 10 -24.53 -36.61 -14.23
N THR A 11 -25.57 -36.26 -14.98
CA THR A 11 -25.59 -35.07 -15.84
C THR A 11 -25.44 -33.80 -15.00
N LEU A 12 -26.19 -33.70 -13.90
CA LEU A 12 -26.12 -32.55 -13.00
C LEU A 12 -24.74 -32.42 -12.33
N THR A 13 -24.17 -33.55 -11.90
CA THR A 13 -22.82 -33.58 -11.31
C THR A 13 -21.76 -33.12 -12.32
N GLN A 14 -21.89 -33.54 -13.58
CA GLN A 14 -20.97 -33.15 -14.64
C GLN A 14 -21.12 -31.67 -15.04
N GLN A 15 -22.34 -31.14 -15.01
CA GLN A 15 -22.59 -29.71 -15.22
C GLN A 15 -22.00 -28.86 -14.08
N ASN A 16 -22.15 -29.30 -12.83
CA ASN A 16 -21.57 -28.62 -11.68
C ASN A 16 -20.03 -28.61 -11.72
N ALA A 17 -19.41 -29.71 -12.14
CA ALA A 17 -17.95 -29.77 -12.30
C ALA A 17 -17.45 -28.75 -13.33
N ARG A 18 -18.11 -28.65 -14.49
CA ARG A 18 -17.79 -27.63 -15.52
C ARG A 18 -18.02 -26.21 -15.03
N ALA A 19 -19.08 -25.97 -14.26
CA ALA A 19 -19.34 -24.66 -13.68
C ALA A 19 -18.23 -24.25 -12.69
N LEU A 20 -17.71 -25.21 -11.91
CA LEU A 20 -16.58 -24.98 -11.01
C LEU A 20 -15.31 -24.58 -11.77
N GLU A 21 -14.97 -25.31 -12.85
CA GLU A 21 -13.79 -25.02 -13.68
C GLU A 21 -13.85 -23.62 -14.30
N LEU A 22 -15.01 -23.21 -14.79
CA LEU A 22 -15.22 -21.86 -15.33
C LEU A 22 -15.10 -20.77 -14.26
N LEU A 23 -15.54 -21.05 -13.03
CA LEU A 23 -15.39 -20.12 -11.91
C LEU A 23 -13.92 -19.98 -11.49
N THR A 24 -13.17 -21.07 -11.49
CA THR A 24 -11.71 -21.05 -11.21
C THR A 24 -10.96 -20.23 -12.25
N LEU A 25 -11.25 -20.45 -13.54
CA LEU A 25 -10.65 -19.66 -14.64
C LEU A 25 -11.00 -18.16 -14.53
N ALA A 26 -12.23 -17.82 -14.11
CA ALA A 26 -12.63 -16.43 -13.92
C ALA A 26 -11.94 -15.77 -12.72
N LEU A 27 -11.59 -16.53 -11.68
CA LEU A 27 -10.82 -16.05 -10.53
C LEU A 27 -9.33 -15.90 -10.84
N GLU A 28 -8.76 -16.76 -11.68
CA GLU A 28 -7.36 -16.68 -12.10
C GLU A 28 -7.09 -15.51 -13.07
N GLN A 29 -8.12 -15.01 -13.77
CA GLN A 29 -8.02 -13.86 -14.67
C GLN A 29 -8.19 -12.50 -13.98
N VAL A 30 -8.30 -12.46 -12.65
CA VAL A 30 -8.14 -11.20 -11.93
C VAL A 30 -6.66 -10.89 -11.90
N ASP A 31 -6.17 -10.35 -13.03
CA ASP A 31 -4.94 -9.55 -13.10
C ASP A 31 -5.17 -8.30 -12.24
N ASP A 32 -5.20 -8.49 -10.91
CA ASP A 32 -4.91 -7.47 -9.91
C ASP A 32 -3.41 -7.18 -10.01
N THR A 33 -2.96 -6.68 -11.17
CA THR A 33 -1.75 -5.85 -11.19
C THR A 33 -2.23 -4.49 -10.70
N PRO A 34 -2.07 -4.15 -9.40
CA PRO A 34 -2.44 -2.83 -8.94
C PRO A 34 -1.68 -1.84 -9.80
N ALA A 35 -2.43 -0.94 -10.47
CA ALA A 35 -1.84 0.21 -11.13
C ALA A 35 -0.80 0.82 -10.17
N PRO A 36 0.43 1.11 -10.61
CA PRO A 36 1.50 1.52 -9.71
C PRO A 36 0.98 2.71 -8.90
N LEU A 37 0.81 2.49 -7.59
CA LEU A 37 0.25 3.50 -6.70
C LEU A 37 1.02 4.81 -6.93
N PRO A 38 0.33 5.97 -7.05
CA PRO A 38 1.03 7.24 -7.12
C PRO A 38 1.93 7.34 -5.88
N THR A 39 3.23 7.35 -6.14
CA THR A 39 4.23 7.02 -5.11
C THR A 39 4.26 8.01 -3.94
N TRP A 40 3.69 9.20 -4.16
CA TRP A 40 3.66 10.32 -3.23
C TRP A 40 2.26 10.51 -2.68
N LEU A 41 2.08 10.27 -1.38
CA LEU A 41 0.80 10.44 -0.69
C LEU A 41 0.82 11.61 0.29
N PRO A 42 -0.30 12.34 0.46
CA PRO A 42 -0.40 13.39 1.47
C PRO A 42 -0.26 12.81 2.88
N THR A 43 0.11 13.67 3.83
CA THR A 43 0.34 13.27 5.24
C THR A 43 -0.79 12.40 5.81
N GLU A 44 -2.06 12.75 5.52
CA GLU A 44 -3.25 12.07 6.03
C GLU A 44 -3.45 10.66 5.46
N GLN A 45 -2.93 10.35 4.28
CA GLN A 45 -2.99 8.99 3.71
C GLN A 45 -1.70 8.22 4.00
N ALA A 46 -0.57 8.92 4.05
CA ALA A 46 0.74 8.33 4.25
C ALA A 46 0.90 7.70 5.64
N TRP A 47 0.27 8.23 6.69
CA TRP A 47 0.41 7.66 8.02
C TRP A 47 -0.27 6.29 8.13
N GLU A 48 -1.42 6.11 7.47
CA GLU A 48 -2.13 4.83 7.39
C GLU A 48 -1.31 3.83 6.59
N ALA A 49 -0.84 4.23 5.40
CA ALA A 49 -0.02 3.39 4.53
C ALA A 49 1.30 2.93 5.18
N LEU A 50 1.88 3.76 6.06
CA LEU A 50 3.11 3.44 6.80
C LEU A 50 2.86 2.73 8.13
N SER A 51 1.61 2.38 8.44
CA SER A 51 1.21 1.74 9.70
C SER A 51 1.69 2.51 10.95
N LEU A 52 1.67 3.84 10.85
CA LEU A 52 2.00 4.72 11.97
C LEU A 52 0.76 4.96 12.83
N PRO A 53 0.91 5.31 14.12
CA PRO A 53 -0.24 5.48 15.02
C PRO A 53 -1.05 6.75 14.74
N SER A 54 -0.49 7.75 14.04
CA SER A 54 -1.20 8.97 13.64
C SER A 54 -0.43 9.82 12.63
N ALA A 55 -1.13 10.72 11.94
CA ALA A 55 -0.54 11.78 11.11
C ALA A 55 0.48 12.63 11.89
N GLU A 56 0.25 12.88 13.18
CA GLU A 56 1.17 13.64 14.02
C GLU A 56 2.46 12.86 14.36
N ALA A 57 2.37 11.53 14.48
CA ALA A 57 3.55 10.68 14.61
C ALA A 57 4.45 10.78 13.36
N LEU A 58 3.85 10.80 12.16
CA LEU A 58 4.57 11.01 10.91
C LEU A 58 5.25 12.40 10.87
N ARG A 59 4.52 13.47 11.23
CA ARG A 59 5.09 14.84 11.34
C ARG A 59 6.21 14.93 12.38
N ARG A 60 6.12 14.16 13.47
CA ARG A 60 7.17 14.08 14.49
C ARG A 60 8.43 13.43 13.96
N LYS A 61 8.33 12.39 13.13
CA LYS A 61 9.49 11.75 12.47
C LYS A 61 10.20 12.71 11.52
N VAL A 62 9.45 13.53 10.78
CA VAL A 62 10.02 14.63 9.97
C VAL A 62 10.80 15.61 10.84
N ARG A 63 10.20 16.09 11.94
CA ARG A 63 10.89 17.00 12.90
C ARG A 63 12.15 16.38 13.51
N LYS A 64 12.16 15.07 13.73
CA LYS A 64 13.32 14.31 14.22
C LYS A 64 14.35 13.99 13.13
N SER A 65 14.20 14.51 11.91
CA SER A 65 15.09 14.26 10.77
C SER A 65 15.26 12.78 10.43
N VAL A 66 14.26 11.94 10.72
CA VAL A 66 14.24 10.53 10.32
C VAL A 66 14.11 10.40 8.80
N PHE A 67 13.38 11.34 8.20
CA PHE A 67 13.11 11.44 6.77
C PHE A 67 13.84 12.63 6.15
N ASP A 68 14.11 12.52 4.85
CA ASP A 68 14.83 13.50 4.05
C ASP A 68 13.92 14.24 3.09
N ILE A 69 14.05 15.57 3.08
CA ILE A 69 13.36 16.41 2.11
C ILE A 69 13.88 16.12 0.68
N GLY A 70 12.97 15.99 -0.28
CA GLY A 70 13.27 15.66 -1.68
C GLY A 70 13.47 14.17 -1.96
N HIS A 71 13.79 13.36 -0.95
CA HIS A 71 13.97 11.92 -1.10
C HIS A 71 12.83 11.11 -0.49
N HIS A 72 12.51 11.36 0.78
CA HIS A 72 11.46 10.68 1.53
C HIS A 72 10.16 11.48 1.57
N TYR A 73 10.25 12.81 1.69
CA TYR A 73 9.08 13.70 1.70
C TYR A 73 9.34 14.98 0.90
N ARG A 74 8.28 15.63 0.41
CA ARG A 74 8.35 16.92 -0.26
C ARG A 74 7.25 17.86 0.23
N LEU A 75 7.44 19.15 0.03
CA LEU A 75 6.41 20.15 0.30
C LEU A 75 5.42 20.15 -0.87
N ALA A 76 4.15 19.90 -0.58
CA ALA A 76 3.07 19.97 -1.55
C ALA A 76 2.60 21.42 -1.79
N ASN A 77 2.97 22.33 -0.88
CA ASN A 77 2.66 23.75 -1.04
C ASN A 77 3.65 24.41 -1.98
N HIS A 78 3.13 25.00 -3.06
CA HIS A 78 3.91 25.86 -3.96
C HIS A 78 4.21 27.24 -3.34
N ASN A 79 3.50 27.62 -2.26
CA ASN A 79 3.68 28.90 -1.58
C ASN A 79 4.61 28.73 -0.35
N PRO A 80 5.80 29.35 -0.33
CA PRO A 80 6.73 29.28 0.79
C PRO A 80 6.20 29.96 2.08
N ASN A 81 5.23 30.86 1.97
CA ASN A 81 4.66 31.62 3.09
C ASN A 81 3.40 30.99 3.69
N ALA A 82 3.00 29.80 3.23
CA ALA A 82 1.81 29.13 3.76
C ALA A 82 2.01 28.74 5.24
N THR A 83 1.11 29.22 6.11
CA THR A 83 1.13 28.98 7.55
C THR A 83 1.08 27.49 7.90
N GLN A 84 0.42 26.68 7.06
CA GLN A 84 0.30 25.24 7.24
C GLN A 84 1.03 24.51 6.12
N LYS A 85 2.21 23.96 6.44
CA LYS A 85 3.00 23.14 5.51
C LYS A 85 2.27 21.83 5.23
N ARG A 86 1.91 21.60 3.97
CA ARG A 86 1.42 20.31 3.49
C ARG A 86 2.59 19.48 2.99
N TYR A 87 2.69 18.25 3.47
CA TYR A 87 3.74 17.31 3.08
C TYR A 87 3.15 16.15 2.29
N GLU A 88 3.88 15.76 1.25
CA GLU A 88 3.70 14.51 0.53
C GLU A 88 4.87 13.58 0.84
N PHE A 89 4.59 12.29 0.98
CA PHE A 89 5.54 11.27 1.40
C PHE A 89 5.63 10.16 0.36
N HIS A 90 6.85 9.74 0.09
CA HIS A 90 7.12 8.59 -0.75
C HIS A 90 7.03 7.31 0.09
N ILE A 91 5.97 6.52 -0.11
CA ILE A 91 5.63 5.42 0.80
C ILE A 91 6.72 4.36 0.88
N GLU A 92 7.19 3.85 -0.26
CA GLU A 92 8.20 2.78 -0.27
C GLU A 92 9.51 3.19 0.42
N ARG A 93 10.02 4.38 0.11
CA ARG A 93 11.24 4.91 0.73
C ARG A 93 11.06 5.17 2.23
N CYS A 94 9.90 5.71 2.62
CA CYS A 94 9.61 5.93 4.03
C CYS A 94 9.47 4.60 4.80
N ALA A 95 8.83 3.59 4.20
CA ALA A 95 8.71 2.25 4.77
C ALA A 95 10.07 1.59 4.92
N ALA A 96 10.92 1.63 3.88
CA ALA A 96 12.30 1.16 3.95
C ALA A 96 13.08 1.84 5.07
N ARG A 97 12.94 3.17 5.21
CA ARG A 97 13.61 3.93 6.27
C ARG A 97 13.07 3.64 7.67
N LEU A 98 11.80 3.31 7.81
CA LEU A 98 11.19 2.91 9.08
C LEU A 98 11.56 1.48 9.48
N ALA A 99 11.87 0.61 8.50
CA ALA A 99 12.39 -0.73 8.75
C ALA A 99 13.81 -0.70 9.32
N ASP A 100 14.59 0.34 9.02
CA ASP A 100 15.90 0.55 9.66
C ASP A 100 15.75 0.79 11.17
N PRO A 101 16.61 0.19 12.02
CA PRO A 101 16.59 0.45 13.45
C PRO A 101 16.92 1.93 13.77
N PRO A 102 16.34 2.49 14.85
CA PRO A 102 16.42 3.92 15.19
C PRO A 102 17.83 4.45 15.38
N ARG A 103 18.80 3.58 15.68
CA ARG A 103 20.21 3.93 15.81
C ARG A 103 20.80 4.52 14.52
N ASN A 104 20.24 4.17 13.37
CA ASN A 104 20.73 4.60 12.05
C ASN A 104 19.96 5.81 11.49
N TRP A 105 18.97 6.34 12.22
CA TRP A 105 18.18 7.50 11.79
C TRP A 105 18.92 8.82 11.96
N ALA A 106 19.93 8.86 12.84
CA ALA A 106 20.75 10.05 13.02
C ALA A 106 21.61 10.28 11.77
N LYS A 107 21.47 11.43 11.13
CA LYS A 107 22.46 11.86 10.16
C LYS A 107 23.79 12.08 10.86
N PRO A 108 24.93 11.65 10.29
CA PRO A 108 26.21 12.14 10.75
C PRO A 108 26.18 13.68 10.63
N ARG A 109 26.48 14.36 11.74
CA ARG A 109 26.73 15.81 11.69
C ARG A 109 27.90 16.00 10.72
N LYS A 110 27.69 16.65 9.58
CA LYS A 110 28.82 17.10 8.76
C LYS A 110 29.69 18.00 9.65
N PRO A 111 31.01 17.74 9.76
CA PRO A 111 31.89 18.71 10.39
C PRO A 111 31.81 20.01 9.58
N VAL A 112 31.67 21.12 10.30
CA VAL A 112 31.67 22.49 9.76
C VAL A 112 33.07 22.83 9.28
#